data_AF-A0A383CWB2-F1
#
_entry.id   AF-A0A383CWB2-F1
#
_cell.length_a   1.000
_cell.length_b   1.000
_cell.length_c   1.000
_cell.angle_alpha   90.00
_cell.angle_beta   90.00
_cell.angle_gamma   90.00
#
_symmetry.space_group_name_H-M   'P 1'
#
loop_
_entity.id
_entity.type
_entity.pdbx_description
1 polymer ?
#
loop_
_entity_poly.entity_id
_entity_poly.type
_entity_poly.pdbx_seq_one_letter_code
_entity_poly.pdbx_strand_id
1 'polypeptide(L)' 'MPPAMQDDLELPRQAMDIVKSRYLLCILLSQRIHQLEMGAQPTIDVDPEEYISPKQFLNLSLREIIEGNMDLEQLEDESA' A
#
# COMPACT_ATOMS: atom_id res chain seq x y z
N MET A 1 11.99 -2.80 27.09
CA MET A 1 11.49 -3.29 25.80
C MET A 1 10.37 -2.35 25.40
N PRO A 2 10.49 -1.54 24.33
CA PRO A 2 9.41 -0.66 23.93
C PRO A 2 8.22 -1.51 23.45
N PRO A 3 6.98 -1.01 23.55
CA PRO A 3 5.80 -1.79 23.23
C PRO A 3 5.73 -2.05 21.72
N ALA A 4 5.52 -3.31 21.33
CA ALA A 4 5.45 -3.80 19.95
C ALA A 4 4.52 -3.03 19.01
N MET A 5 3.58 -2.23 19.54
CA MET A 5 2.69 -1.37 18.76
C MET A 5 3.39 -0.20 18.07
N GLN A 6 4.59 0.21 18.50
CA GLN A 6 5.32 1.30 17.86
C GLN A 6 5.85 0.89 16.47
N ASP A 7 6.25 -0.38 16.33
CA ASP A 7 6.82 -0.90 15.08
C ASP A 7 5.74 -1.11 14.01
N ASP A 8 4.54 -1.55 14.39
CA ASP A 8 3.41 -1.79 13.46
C ASP A 8 2.89 -0.51 12.78
N LEU A 9 3.15 0.68 13.36
CA LEU A 9 2.65 1.96 12.87
C LEU A 9 3.70 2.78 12.09
N GLU A 10 4.92 2.28 11.91
CA GLU A 10 5.96 3.02 11.20
C GLU A 10 5.65 3.18 9.71
N LEU A 11 5.21 2.11 9.04
CA LEU A 11 4.87 2.15 7.61
C LEU A 11 3.70 3.10 7.31
N PRO A 12 2.54 3.03 8.03
CA PRO A 12 1.47 4.00 7.84
C PRO A 12 1.93 5.45 8.09
N ARG A 13 2.80 5.67 9.06
CA ARG A 13 3.33 7.01 9.35
C ARG A 13 4.19 7.55 8.21
N GLN A 14 5.11 6.75 7.69
CA GLN A 14 5.96 7.13 6.55
C GLN A 14 5.11 7.37 5.29
N ALA A 15 4.09 6.53 5.04
CA ALA A 15 3.18 6.72 3.92
C ALA A 15 2.37 8.04 4.02
N MET A 16 2.04 8.51 5.22
CA MET A 16 1.38 9.81 5.44
C MET A 16 2.30 11.02 5.15
N ASP A 17 3.63 10.84 5.19
CA ASP A 17 4.57 11.90 4.79
C ASP A 17 4.57 12.09 3.25
N ILE A 18 4.19 11.05 2.50
CA ILE A 18 4.01 11.07 1.04
C ILE A 18 2.58 11.49 0.67
N VAL A 19 1.57 10.82 1.25
CA VAL A 19 0.15 11.06 1.00
C VAL A 19 -0.45 11.92 2.10
N LYS A 20 -0.52 13.23 1.85
CA LYS A 20 -0.92 14.25 2.85
C LYS A 20 -2.35 14.09 3.41
N SER A 21 -3.21 13.31 2.76
CA SER A 21 -4.59 13.06 3.20
C SER A 21 -4.73 11.62 3.68
N ARG A 22 -5.13 11.45 4.94
CA ARG A 22 -5.44 10.13 5.52
C ARG A 22 -6.56 9.42 4.76
N TYR A 23 -7.54 10.16 4.26
CA TYR A 23 -8.64 9.59 3.46
C TYR A 23 -8.12 9.06 2.13
N LEU A 24 -7.25 9.84 1.46
CA LEU A 24 -6.64 9.43 0.20
C LEU A 24 -5.76 8.20 0.42
N LEU A 25 -4.96 8.17 1.49
CA LEU A 25 -4.14 7.02 1.84
C LEU A 25 -5.00 5.75 1.99
N CYS A 26 -6.13 5.82 2.68
CA CYS A 26 -7.05 4.68 2.80
C CYS A 26 -7.58 4.22 1.43
N ILE A 27 -7.98 5.17 0.57
CA ILE A 27 -8.49 4.85 -0.77
C ILE A 27 -7.43 4.12 -1.61
N LEU A 28 -6.21 4.66 -1.66
CA LEU A 28 -5.10 4.10 -2.42
C LEU A 28 -4.72 2.70 -1.91
N LEU A 29 -4.66 2.53 -0.59
CA LEU A 29 -4.40 1.22 0.00
C LEU A 29 -5.49 0.22 -0.37
N SER A 30 -6.77 0.58 -0.25
CA SER A 30 -7.87 -0.30 -0.62
C SER A 30 -7.83 -0.69 -2.10
N GLN A 31 -7.60 0.26 -2.99
CA GLN A 31 -7.49 0.01 -4.42
C GLN A 31 -6.31 -0.90 -4.75
N ARG A 32 -5.14 -0.60 -4.18
CA ARG A 32 -3.94 -1.37 -4.47
C ARG A 32 -4.03 -2.78 -3.92
N ILE A 33 -4.54 -2.96 -2.70
CA ILE A 33 -4.78 -4.29 -2.12
C ILE A 33 -5.71 -5.09 -3.04
N HIS A 34 -6.78 -4.48 -3.54
CA HIS A 34 -7.68 -5.16 -4.47
C HIS A 34 -6.99 -5.59 -5.77
N GLN A 35 -6.14 -4.73 -6.35
CA GLN A 35 -5.34 -5.09 -7.52
C GLN A 35 -4.43 -6.30 -7.25
N LEU A 36 -3.75 -6.30 -6.10
CA LEU A 36 -2.89 -7.41 -5.68
C LEU A 36 -3.69 -8.71 -5.46
N GLU A 37 -4.90 -8.62 -4.88
CA GLU A 37 -5.82 -9.76 -4.76
C GLU A 37 -6.24 -10.32 -6.12
N MET A 38 -6.37 -9.47 -7.14
CA MET A 38 -6.67 -9.88 -8.51
C MET A 38 -5.44 -10.39 -9.27
N GLY A 39 -4.27 -10.47 -8.64
CA GLY A 39 -3.03 -11.00 -9.21
C GLY A 39 -2.17 -9.96 -9.94
N ALA A 40 -2.39 -8.67 -9.70
CA ALA A 40 -1.46 -7.64 -10.15
C ALA A 40 -0.08 -7.86 -9.53
N GLN A 41 0.97 -7.56 -10.31
CA GLN A 41 2.34 -7.65 -9.82
C GLN A 41 2.68 -6.46 -8.92
N PRO A 42 3.56 -6.64 -7.92
CA PRO A 42 4.15 -5.53 -7.16
C PRO A 42 4.84 -4.52 -8.09
N THR A 43 4.82 -3.23 -7.74
CA THR A 43 5.52 -2.16 -8.48
C THR A 43 6.93 -1.90 -7.97
N ILE A 44 7.30 -2.53 -6.85
CA ILE A 44 8.65 -2.54 -6.26
C ILE A 44 9.25 -3.94 -6.42
N ASP A 45 10.57 -4.03 -6.42
CA ASP A 45 11.27 -5.32 -6.44
C ASP A 45 11.16 -5.99 -5.07
N VAL A 46 10.40 -7.08 -5.01
CA VAL A 46 10.17 -7.85 -3.78
C VAL A 46 10.29 -9.33 -4.06
N ASP A 47 10.70 -10.08 -3.05
CA ASP A 47 10.68 -11.54 -3.12
C ASP A 47 9.22 -12.02 -3.29
N PRO A 48 8.89 -12.76 -4.36
CA PRO A 48 7.54 -13.30 -4.57
C PRO A 48 7.05 -14.17 -3.40
N GLU A 49 7.96 -14.77 -2.61
CA GLU A 49 7.63 -15.58 -1.45
C GLU A 49 7.20 -14.75 -0.24
N GLU A 50 7.58 -13.48 -0.16
CA GLU A 50 7.26 -12.58 0.96
C GLU A 50 5.84 -12.00 0.89
N TYR A 51 5.13 -12.13 -0.23
CA TYR A 51 3.86 -11.43 -0.48
C TYR A 51 2.75 -12.31 -1.06
N ILE A 52 2.83 -13.62 -0.83
CA ILE A 52 1.83 -14.61 -1.27
C ILE A 52 0.54 -14.56 -0.45
N SER A 53 0.54 -13.86 0.70
CA SER A 53 -0.60 -13.79 1.60
C SER A 53 -1.34 -12.46 1.51
N PRO A 54 -2.68 -12.46 1.44
CA PRO A 54 -3.48 -11.24 1.56
C PRO A 54 -3.21 -10.42 2.82
N LYS A 55 -2.71 -11.06 3.89
CA LYS A 55 -2.32 -10.37 5.13
C LYS A 55 -1.11 -9.45 4.96
N GLN A 56 -0.33 -9.62 3.90
CA GLN A 56 0.89 -8.86 3.63
C GLN A 56 0.68 -7.75 2.59
N PHE A 57 -0.46 -7.74 1.88
CA PHE A 57 -0.77 -6.71 0.88
C PHE A 57 -0.85 -5.31 1.47
N LEU A 58 -1.31 -5.15 2.72
CA LEU A 58 -1.28 -3.84 3.38
C LEU A 58 0.15 -3.30 3.48
N ASN A 59 1.08 -4.13 3.94
CA ASN A 59 2.48 -3.74 4.10
C ASN A 59 3.15 -3.51 2.75
N LEU A 60 2.82 -4.32 1.73
CA LEU A 60 3.31 -4.14 0.37
C LEU A 60 2.84 -2.80 -0.22
N SER A 61 1.54 -2.54 -0.19
CA SER A 61 0.96 -1.29 -0.70
C SER A 61 1.51 -0.06 0.04
N LEU A 62 1.74 -0.15 1.36
CA LEU A 62 2.39 0.92 2.11
C LEU A 62 3.84 1.17 1.63
N ARG A 63 4.61 0.11 1.38
CA ARG A 63 5.98 0.24 0.83
C ARG A 63 5.98 0.83 -0.58
N GLU A 64 5.08 0.38 -1.45
CA GLU A 64 4.92 0.93 -2.81
C GLU A 64 4.57 2.42 -2.80
N ILE A 65 3.74 2.90 -1.87
CA ILE A 65 3.47 4.33 -1.65
C ILE A 65 4.73 5.06 -1.19
N ILE A 66 5.47 4.50 -0.23
CA ILE A 66 6.68 5.12 0.32
C ILE A 66 7.77 5.26 -0.75
N GLU A 67 7.92 4.25 -1.60
CA GLU A 67 8.89 4.23 -2.70
C GLU A 67 8.45 5.06 -3.92
N GLY A 68 7.21 5.57 -3.92
CA GLY A 68 6.69 6.44 -4.98
C GLY A 68 6.33 5.73 -6.28
N ASN A 69 6.33 4.39 -6.30
CA ASN A 69 5.99 3.59 -7.48
C ASN A 69 4.49 3.36 -7.65
N MET A 70 3.67 3.80 -6.68
CA MET A 70 2.22 3.77 -6.81
C MET A 70 1.78 5.00 -7.60
N ASP A 71 1.82 4.90 -8.93
CA ASP A 71 1.27 5.92 -9.81
C ASP A 71 -0.20 6.13 -9.45
N LEU A 72 -0.55 7.38 -9.10
CA LEU A 72 -1.89 7.82 -8.72
C LEU A 72 -2.84 7.91 -9.93
N GLU A 73 -2.38 7.50 -11.10
CA GLU A 73 -3.12 7.46 -12.36
C GLU A 73 -3.75 6.06 -12.53
N GLN A 74 -5.06 5.84 -12.63
CA GLN A 74 -6.21 6.71 -12.82
C GLN A 74 -7.36 6.09 -12.02
N LEU A 75 -8.01 6.88 -11.16
CA LEU A 75 -9.43 6.70 -10.92
C LEU A 75 -10.11 6.93 -12.28
N GLU A 76 -10.16 5.92 -13.15
CA GLU A 76 -11.09 6.00 -14.27
C GLU A 76 -12.48 6.10 -13.63
N ASP A 77 -13.02 7.32 -13.70
CA ASP A 77 -14.45 7.59 -13.72
C ASP A 77 -15.04 6.71 -14.83
N GLU A 78 -15.29 5.42 -14.57
CA GLU A 78 -16.31 4.70 -15.31
C GLU A 78 -17.66 5.31 -14.89
N SER A 79 -17.97 6.38 -15.61
CA SER A 79 -19.29 6.96 -15.71
C SER A 79 -20.25 5.86 -16.19
N ALA A 80 -21.12 5.38 -15.31
CA ALA A 80 -22.35 4.67 -15.66
C ALA A 80 -23.44 4.89 -14.61
#